data_AF-A0A1H8YMS5-F1
#
_entry.id   AF-A0A1H8YMS5-F1
#
_cell.length_a   1.000
_cell.length_b   1.000
_cell.length_c   1.000
_cell.angle_alpha   90.00
_cell.angle_beta   90.00
_cell.angle_gamma   90.00
#
_symmetry.space_group_name_H-M   'P 1'
#
loop_
_entity.id
_entity.type
_entity.pdbx_description
1 polymer ?
#
loop_
_entity_poly.entity_id
_entity_poly.type
_entity_poly.pdbx_seq_one_letter_code
_entity_poly.pdbx_strand_id
1 'polypeptide(L)'
;MRPSIVNGQIAAALRGEFGNVAFTTRTEGSELFVNPLMGLYFAVDLPASVGYLDQLTDTETMIDVMLAIEAHRDTGTHRPRRAFPH
;
A
#
# COMPACT_ATOMS: atom_id res chain seq x y z
N MET A 1 24.83 -1.73 -10.07
CA MET A 1 23.51 -2.14 -9.50
C MET A 1 22.66 -0.89 -9.34
N ARG A 2 21.37 -0.89 -9.73
CA ARG A 2 20.47 0.28 -9.59
C ARG A 2 19.53 0.06 -8.39
N PRO A 3 19.53 0.95 -7.37
CA PRO A 3 18.63 0.80 -6.23
C PRO A 3 17.15 0.89 -6.63
N SER A 4 16.31 0.04 -6.05
CA SER A 4 14.86 0.12 -6.17
C SER A 4 14.34 1.34 -5.40
N ILE A 5 13.53 2.18 -6.04
CA ILE A 5 12.85 3.31 -5.37
C ILE A 5 11.90 2.77 -4.30
N VAL A 6 11.08 1.77 -4.65
CA VAL A 6 10.06 1.21 -3.76
C VAL A 6 10.69 0.62 -2.50
N ASN A 7 11.74 -0.19 -2.63
CA ASN A 7 12.39 -0.77 -1.45
C ASN A 7 13.05 0.32 -0.59
N GLY A 8 13.56 1.39 -1.20
CA GLY A 8 14.07 2.56 -0.48
C GLY A 8 12.99 3.25 0.35
N GLN A 9 11.80 3.46 -0.22
CA GLN A 9 10.67 4.06 0.48
C GLN A 9 10.15 3.18 1.64
N ILE A 10 10.08 1.86 1.43
CA ILE A 10 9.70 0.91 2.50
C ILE A 10 10.72 0.97 3.64
N ALA A 11 12.02 0.97 3.34
CA ALA A 11 13.05 1.04 4.35
C ALA A 11 12.99 2.35 5.16
N ALA A 12 12.62 3.46 4.53
CA ALA A 12 12.37 4.73 5.21
C ALA A 12 11.15 4.70 6.12
N ALA A 13 10.02 4.19 5.64
CA ALA A 13 8.83 4.03 6.45
C ALA A 13 9.13 3.18 7.70
N LEU A 14 9.92 2.11 7.56
CA LEU A 14 10.39 1.29 8.69
C LEU A 14 11.28 2.04 9.69
N ARG A 15 11.99 3.09 9.27
CA ARG A 15 12.77 3.99 10.15
C ARG A 15 11.93 5.14 10.73
N GLY A 16 10.64 5.20 10.42
CA GLY A 16 9.75 6.29 10.83
C GLY A 16 9.86 7.56 9.97
N GLU A 17 10.52 7.49 8.81
CA GLU A 17 10.61 8.58 7.85
C GLU A 17 9.35 8.59 6.95
N PHE A 18 8.77 9.76 6.72
CA PHE A 18 7.58 9.93 5.87
C PHE A 18 7.57 11.31 5.19
N GLY A 19 6.78 11.45 4.12
CA GLY A 19 6.72 12.69 3.33
C GLY A 19 7.77 12.73 2.23
N ASN A 20 8.25 13.93 1.86
CA ASN A 20 9.20 14.12 0.76
C ASN A 20 10.64 13.73 1.17
N VAL A 21 10.96 12.45 1.09
CA VAL A 21 12.27 11.90 1.50
C VAL A 21 13.01 11.40 0.28
N ALA A 22 14.18 11.99 0.01
CA ALA A 22 15.05 11.61 -1.10
C ALA A 22 16.07 10.55 -0.67
N PHE A 23 16.13 9.42 -1.39
CA PHE A 23 17.06 8.31 -1.10
C PHE A 23 18.19 8.18 -2.13
N THR A 24 18.02 8.78 -3.31
CA THR A 24 18.98 8.68 -4.42
C THR A 24 19.03 9.99 -5.19
N THR A 25 20.17 10.31 -5.80
CA THR A 25 20.31 11.43 -6.75
C THR A 25 19.40 11.29 -7.97
N ARG A 26 18.89 10.10 -8.28
CA ARG A 26 17.90 9.88 -9.37
C ARG A 26 16.57 10.58 -9.09
N THR A 27 16.24 10.78 -7.83
CA THR A 27 14.95 11.33 -7.42
C THR A 27 15.08 12.78 -6.96
N GLU A 28 16.25 13.37 -7.17
CA GLU A 28 16.56 14.76 -6.85
C GLU A 28 15.75 15.68 -7.78
N GLY A 29 14.94 16.57 -7.18
CA GLY A 29 14.03 17.46 -7.92
C GLY A 29 12.64 16.89 -8.23
N SER A 30 12.32 15.67 -7.81
CA SER A 30 10.97 15.10 -7.87
C SER A 30 10.41 14.93 -6.45
N GLU A 31 9.15 15.27 -6.23
CA GLU A 31 8.48 14.97 -4.96
C GLU A 31 8.21 13.46 -4.87
N LEU A 32 8.93 12.78 -3.98
CA LEU A 32 8.65 11.39 -3.63
C LEU A 32 8.09 11.31 -2.23
N PHE A 33 6.78 11.02 -2.18
CA PHE A 33 6.08 10.84 -0.93
C PHE A 33 6.27 9.42 -0.40
N VAL A 34 7.06 9.28 0.67
CA VAL A 34 7.08 8.06 1.49
C VAL A 34 5.79 8.00 2.30
N ASN A 35 4.94 7.02 1.99
CA ASN A 35 3.75 6.75 2.76
C ASN A 35 4.14 5.98 4.05
N PRO A 36 3.81 6.48 5.26
CA PRO A 36 4.18 5.82 6.51
C PRO A 36 3.57 4.42 6.65
N LEU A 37 2.49 4.10 5.92
CA LEU A 37 1.86 2.79 5.91
C LEU A 37 2.66 1.74 5.13
N MET A 38 3.65 2.11 4.33
CA MET A 38 4.45 1.14 3.57
C MET A 38 5.26 0.20 4.47
N GLY A 39 5.58 0.63 5.70
CA GLY A 39 6.20 -0.25 6.70
C GLY A 39 5.33 -1.45 7.06
N LEU A 40 3.99 -1.33 6.93
CA LEU A 40 3.05 -2.41 7.23
C LEU A 40 3.23 -3.62 6.30
N TYR A 41 3.75 -3.43 5.07
CA TYR A 41 3.97 -4.54 4.13
C TYR A 41 4.90 -5.64 4.67
N PHE A 42 5.79 -5.31 5.61
CA PHE A 42 6.73 -6.26 6.21
C PHE A 42 6.57 -6.42 7.73
N ALA A 43 5.82 -5.53 8.37
CA ALA A 43 5.61 -5.56 9.82
C ALA A 43 4.33 -6.27 10.24
N VAL A 44 3.41 -6.53 9.30
CA VAL A 44 2.14 -7.20 9.57
C VAL A 44 2.13 -8.53 8.85
N ASP A 45 1.99 -9.60 9.62
CA ASP A 45 1.56 -10.87 9.05
C ASP A 45 0.12 -10.67 8.59
N LEU A 46 -0.13 -10.82 7.29
CA LEU A 46 -1.45 -10.55 6.74
C LEU A 46 -2.45 -11.46 7.46
N PRO A 47 -3.40 -10.91 8.23
CA PRO A 47 -4.27 -11.77 9.00
C PRO A 47 -5.10 -12.62 8.05
N ALA A 48 -5.41 -13.85 8.46
CA ALA A 48 -6.37 -14.72 7.75
C ALA A 48 -7.76 -14.06 7.55
N SER A 49 -7.98 -12.86 8.12
CA SER A 49 -9.20 -12.06 8.00
C SER A 49 -9.31 -11.25 6.70
N VAL A 50 -8.37 -11.34 5.76
CA VAL A 50 -8.56 -10.76 4.43
C VAL A 50 -9.52 -11.66 3.65
N GLY A 51 -10.82 -11.35 3.69
CA GLY A 51 -11.88 -12.22 3.17
C GLY A 51 -11.98 -12.33 1.64
N TYR A 52 -11.02 -11.76 0.90
CA TYR A 52 -10.94 -11.84 -0.55
C TYR A 52 -9.67 -12.54 -1.07
N LEU A 53 -8.86 -13.15 -0.19
CA LEU A 53 -7.60 -13.78 -0.62
C LEU A 53 -7.83 -14.92 -1.61
N ASP A 54 -8.82 -15.77 -1.37
CA ASP A 54 -9.11 -16.92 -2.24
C ASP A 54 -9.44 -16.45 -3.66
N GLN A 55 -10.21 -15.36 -3.78
CA GLN A 55 -10.63 -14.74 -5.04
C GLN A 55 -9.46 -14.12 -5.83
N LEU A 56 -8.34 -13.81 -5.18
CA LEU A 56 -7.16 -13.29 -5.87
C LEU A 56 -6.32 -14.38 -6.54
N THR A 57 -6.48 -15.65 -6.14
CA THR A 57 -5.64 -16.77 -6.60
C THR A 57 -5.68 -16.97 -8.11
N ASP A 58 -6.85 -16.76 -8.72
CA ASP A 58 -7.10 -17.00 -10.14
C ASP A 58 -7.06 -15.71 -10.99
N THR A 59 -6.57 -14.60 -10.44
CA THR A 59 -6.48 -13.33 -11.17
C THR A 59 -5.25 -13.29 -12.09
N GLU A 60 -5.43 -12.84 -13.33
CA GLU A 60 -4.33 -12.74 -14.31
C GLU A 60 -3.89 -11.29 -14.54
N THR A 61 -4.83 -10.35 -14.37
CA THR A 61 -4.60 -8.93 -14.64
C THR A 61 -4.88 -8.06 -13.42
N MET A 62 -4.33 -6.85 -13.44
CA MET A 62 -4.63 -5.83 -12.42
C MET A 62 -6.12 -5.45 -12.38
N ILE A 63 -6.84 -5.60 -13.50
CA ILE A 63 -8.28 -5.35 -13.57
C ILE A 63 -9.03 -6.46 -12.80
N ASP A 64 -8.63 -7.72 -12.96
CA ASP A 64 -9.23 -8.84 -12.24
C ASP A 64 -9.07 -8.68 -10.73
N VAL A 65 -7.88 -8.26 -10.27
CA VAL A 65 -7.61 -7.93 -8.87
C VAL A 65 -8.55 -6.83 -8.36
N MET A 66 -8.71 -5.76 -9.14
CA MET A 66 -9.63 -4.67 -8.78
C MET A 66 -11.07 -5.16 -8.64
N LEU A 67 -11.55 -5.94 -9.60
CA LEU A 67 -12.92 -6.46 -9.62
C LEU A 67 -13.17 -7.44 -8.47
N ALA A 68 -12.22 -8.31 -8.15
CA ALA A 68 -12.33 -9.23 -7.02
C ALA A 68 -12.48 -8.50 -5.68
N ILE A 69 -11.70 -7.44 -5.47
CA ILE A 69 -11.75 -6.60 -4.27
C ILE A 69 -13.09 -5.83 -4.20
N GLU A 70 -13.55 -5.29 -5.33
CA GLU A 70 -14.82 -4.55 -5.40
C GLU A 70 -16.02 -5.47 -5.11
N ALA A 71 -16.07 -6.64 -5.75
CA ALA A 71 -17.10 -7.65 -5.49
C ALA A 71 -17.14 -8.07 -4.02
N HIS A 72 -15.98 -8.26 -3.37
CA HIS A 72 -15.93 -8.56 -1.94
C HIS A 72 -16.47 -7.40 -1.09
N ARG A 73 -16.11 -6.16 -1.42
CA ARG A 73 -16.58 -4.97 -0.71
C ARG A 73 -18.11 -4.83 -0.77
N ASP A 74 -18.73 -5.20 -1.87
CA ASP A 74 -20.20 -5.13 -2.02
C ASP A 74 -20.95 -6.11 -1.10
N THR A 75 -20.27 -7.12 -0.55
CA THR A 75 -20.87 -8.06 0.42
C THR A 75 -20.89 -7.53 1.86
N GLY A 76 -20.10 -6.51 2.18
CA GLY A 76 -19.86 -6.02 3.54
C GLY A 76 -20.63 -4.75 3.90
N THR A 77 -20.82 -4.51 5.20
CA THR A 77 -21.28 -3.20 5.69
C THR A 77 -20.11 -2.22 5.74
N HIS A 78 -20.18 -1.15 4.95
CA HIS A 78 -19.19 -0.08 4.97
C HIS A 78 -19.47 0.89 6.10
N ARG A 79 -18.41 1.28 6.83
CA ARG A 79 -18.50 2.40 7.75
C ARG A 79 -18.82 3.67 6.95
N PRO A 80 -19.85 4.45 7.32
CA PRO A 80 -20.14 5.72 6.65
C PRO A 80 -18.93 6.65 6.75
N ARG A 81 -18.68 7.41 5.67
CA ARG A 81 -17.62 8.43 5.64
C ARG A 81 -17.88 9.43 6.77
N ARG A 82 -16.86 9.69 7.58
CA ARG A 82 -16.91 10.71 8.64
C ARG A 82 -15.80 11.72 8.39
N ALA A 83 -16.14 13.00 8.43
CA ALA A 83 -15.14 14.05 8.42
C ALA A 83 -14.22 13.90 9.65
N PHE A 84 -12.92 14.12 9.46
CA PHE A 84 -12.00 14.24 10.58
C PHE A 84 -12.25 15.58 11.29
N PRO A 85 -12.30 15.61 12.64
CA PRO A 85 -12.32 16.87 13.37
C PRO A 85 -11.08 17.70 13.00
N HIS A 86 -11.27 19.00 12.83
CA HIS A 86 -10.19 19.97 12.67
C HIS A 86 -9.50 20.25 14.00
#